data_AF-F4N0H0-F1
#
_entry.id   AF-F4N0H0-F1
#
_cell.length_a   1.000
_cell.length_b   1.000
_cell.length_c   1.000
_cell.angle_alpha   90.00
_cell.angle_beta   90.00
_cell.angle_gamma   90.00
#
_symmetry.space_group_name_H-M   'P 1'
#
loop_
_entity.id
_entity.type
_entity.pdbx_description
1 polymer ?
#
loop_
_entity_poly.entity_id
_entity_poly.type
_entity_poly.pdbx_seq_one_letter_code
_entity_poly.pdbx_strand_id
1 'polypeptide(L)'
;MIYSDLEQRVVQKTADLQQKNQVLAFLYHSSRQLHTTQPLSERLVPVIEQLQTLTPLENVQICLYENHLYRSHLADHLDGEYLPPQNRPTQLTISGSFIVANPPTARESLSWSLSDKLGQYGLLLAKLPSETPLNSDQQQLVNMLVEQLTSTLALESQARHQQQLLLMEERSAIARELHDSIAQSLSCLKIQISCLQMQVPDLPDPSKLLIQQMRDELNIAYRQLRELLTTFRLKLNEATLQAALQNLVNEFSERANLSITLDFNLPSDSIPNHQAIHMVNITREALNNIYKHAHATEAAVKVTCGAR
;
A
#
# COMPACT_ATOMS: atom_id res chain seq x y z
N MET A 1 -41.50 46.22 30.67
CA MET A 1 -40.06 45.90 30.72
C MET A 1 -39.78 44.44 31.06
N ILE A 2 -40.46 43.79 32.02
CA ILE A 2 -40.18 42.38 32.39
C ILE A 2 -40.57 41.37 31.29
N TYR A 3 -41.67 41.62 30.57
CA TYR A 3 -42.15 40.72 29.50
C TYR A 3 -41.25 40.69 28.25
N SER A 4 -40.69 41.83 27.85
CA SER A 4 -39.80 41.92 26.68
C SER A 4 -38.46 41.23 26.91
N ASP A 5 -37.95 41.26 28.15
CA ASP A 5 -36.72 40.57 28.54
C ASP A 5 -36.93 39.04 28.53
N LEU A 6 -38.11 38.58 28.95
CA LEU A 6 -38.47 37.15 28.91
C LEU A 6 -38.61 36.64 27.46
N GLU A 7 -39.26 37.41 26.59
CA GLU A 7 -39.39 37.09 25.16
C GLU A 7 -38.03 37.03 24.46
N GLN A 8 -37.14 38.00 24.71
CA GLN A 8 -35.77 37.98 24.19
C GLN A 8 -35.01 36.73 24.66
N ARG A 9 -35.17 36.34 25.93
CA ARG A 9 -34.52 35.15 26.49
C ARG A 9 -35.03 33.85 25.88
N VAL A 10 -36.33 33.76 25.59
CA VAL A 10 -36.93 32.61 24.90
C VAL A 10 -36.40 32.51 23.48
N VAL A 11 -36.44 33.61 22.71
CA VAL A 11 -35.93 33.66 21.33
C VAL A 11 -34.46 33.25 21.28
N GLN A 12 -33.63 33.77 22.18
CA GLN A 12 -32.20 33.44 22.24
C GLN A 12 -31.96 31.97 22.59
N LYS A 13 -32.72 31.40 23.54
CA LYS A 13 -32.64 29.98 23.88
C LYS A 13 -33.14 29.07 22.75
N THR A 14 -34.19 29.45 22.04
CA THR A 14 -34.72 28.69 20.90
C THR A 14 -33.70 28.66 19.76
N ALA A 15 -33.02 29.78 19.48
CA ALA A 15 -31.97 29.86 18.48
C ALA A 15 -30.75 28.98 18.84
N ASP A 16 -30.26 29.04 20.09
CA ASP A 16 -29.16 28.18 20.58
C ASP A 16 -29.50 26.69 20.49
N LEU A 17 -30.72 26.31 20.86
CA LEU A 17 -31.20 24.93 20.73
C LEU A 17 -31.29 24.46 19.27
N GLN A 18 -31.75 25.33 18.36
CA GLN A 18 -31.80 24.99 16.93
C GLN A 18 -30.40 24.77 16.35
N GLN A 19 -29.44 25.63 16.71
CA GLN A 19 -28.05 25.48 16.28
C GLN A 19 -27.43 24.16 16.80
N LYS A 20 -27.62 23.84 18.08
CA LYS A 20 -27.14 22.56 18.66
C LYS A 20 -27.77 21.34 18.01
N ASN A 21 -29.07 21.40 17.72
CA ASN A 21 -29.77 20.31 17.01
C ASN A 21 -29.24 20.14 15.58
N GLN A 22 -28.89 21.21 14.87
CA GLN A 22 -28.29 21.14 13.53
C GLN A 22 -26.91 20.46 13.57
N VAL A 23 -26.07 20.84 14.54
CA VAL A 23 -24.74 20.23 14.76
C VAL A 23 -24.87 18.73 15.04
N LEU A 24 -25.77 18.33 15.94
CA LEU A 24 -26.01 16.92 16.25
C LEU A 24 -26.54 16.14 15.06
N ALA A 25 -27.49 16.71 14.31
CA ALA A 25 -28.03 16.10 13.11
C ALA A 25 -26.91 15.88 12.07
N PHE A 26 -26.04 16.88 11.87
CA PHE A 26 -24.89 16.77 10.98
C PHE A 26 -23.94 15.66 11.39
N LEU A 27 -23.52 15.58 12.66
CA LEU A 27 -22.62 14.53 13.14
C LEU A 27 -23.25 13.14 12.99
N TYR A 28 -24.56 13.02 13.22
CA TYR A 28 -25.30 11.77 13.02
C TYR A 28 -25.37 11.37 11.54
N HIS A 29 -25.72 12.31 10.65
CA HIS A 29 -25.77 12.06 9.20
C HIS A 29 -24.40 11.76 8.62
N SER A 30 -23.37 12.50 9.04
CA SER A 30 -21.98 12.29 8.62
C SER A 30 -21.49 10.92 9.05
N SER A 31 -21.69 10.55 10.32
CA SER A 31 -21.36 9.22 10.82
C SER A 31 -22.08 8.13 10.01
N ARG A 32 -23.40 8.24 9.80
CA ARG A 32 -24.15 7.25 9.02
C ARG A 32 -23.65 7.14 7.58
N GLN A 33 -23.33 8.26 6.94
CA GLN A 33 -22.84 8.31 5.56
C GLN A 33 -21.46 7.66 5.43
N LEU A 34 -20.54 7.96 6.36
CA LEU A 34 -19.17 7.41 6.39
C LEU A 34 -19.17 5.89 6.58
N HIS A 35 -20.16 5.32 7.27
CA HIS A 35 -20.29 3.88 7.51
C HIS A 35 -21.08 3.13 6.43
N THR A 36 -21.48 3.79 5.33
CA THR A 36 -22.11 3.10 4.19
C THR A 36 -21.09 2.27 3.40
N THR A 37 -21.56 1.36 2.54
CA THR A 37 -20.72 0.50 1.70
C THR A 37 -20.28 1.14 0.39
N GLN A 38 -20.59 2.42 0.16
CA GLN A 38 -20.23 3.15 -1.05
C GLN A 38 -18.72 3.42 -1.13
N PRO A 39 -18.17 3.72 -2.32
CA PRO A 39 -16.81 4.22 -2.46
C PRO A 39 -16.55 5.41 -1.53
N LEU A 40 -15.34 5.49 -0.96
CA LEU A 40 -14.98 6.54 0.00
C LEU A 40 -15.18 7.96 -0.57
N SER A 41 -14.92 8.15 -1.86
CA SER A 41 -15.19 9.41 -2.57
C SER A 41 -16.66 9.83 -2.51
N GLU A 42 -17.58 8.91 -2.75
CA GLU A 42 -19.02 9.18 -2.73
C GLU A 42 -19.55 9.43 -1.31
N ARG A 43 -18.91 8.84 -0.30
CA ARG A 43 -19.25 9.08 1.11
C ARG A 43 -18.80 10.45 1.59
N LEU A 44 -17.62 10.91 1.15
CA LEU A 44 -17.01 12.14 1.65
C LEU A 44 -17.60 13.41 1.04
N VAL A 45 -18.03 13.38 -0.23
CA VAL A 45 -18.62 14.56 -0.91
C VAL A 45 -19.79 15.18 -0.13
N PRO A 46 -20.87 14.45 0.23
CA PRO A 46 -22.00 15.05 0.94
C PRO A 46 -21.64 15.54 2.35
N VAL A 47 -20.65 14.91 2.99
CA VAL A 47 -20.14 15.33 4.31
C VAL A 47 -19.40 16.67 4.19
N ILE A 48 -18.58 16.84 3.15
CA ILE A 48 -17.89 18.09 2.85
C ILE A 48 -18.89 19.20 2.51
N GLU A 49 -19.87 18.91 1.64
CA GLU A 49 -20.89 19.89 1.26
C GLU A 49 -21.69 20.38 2.47
N GLN A 50 -22.13 19.47 3.34
CA GLN A 50 -22.83 19.85 4.57
C GLN A 50 -21.92 20.61 5.54
N LEU A 51 -20.64 20.27 5.66
CA LEU A 51 -19.70 21.02 6.50
C LEU A 51 -19.57 22.49 6.03
N GLN A 52 -19.53 22.71 4.73
CA GLN A 52 -19.49 24.06 4.13
C GLN A 52 -20.78 24.85 4.35
N THR A 53 -21.91 24.20 4.61
CA THR A 53 -23.15 24.91 4.99
C THR A 53 -23.18 25.38 6.44
N LEU A 54 -22.44 24.72 7.34
CA LEU A 54 -22.45 24.99 8.78
C LEU A 54 -21.24 25.82 9.25
N THR A 55 -20.22 25.94 8.41
CA THR A 55 -18.98 26.65 8.70
C THR A 55 -18.67 27.65 7.59
N PRO A 56 -17.95 28.75 7.88
CA PRO A 56 -17.48 29.68 6.85
C PRO A 56 -16.34 29.10 5.99
N LEU A 57 -16.08 27.78 6.04
CA LEU A 57 -14.98 27.15 5.34
C LEU A 57 -15.27 27.06 3.84
N GLU A 58 -14.36 27.60 3.04
CA GLU A 58 -14.39 27.52 1.59
C GLU A 58 -13.36 26.53 1.06
N ASN A 59 -13.59 25.97 -0.13
CA ASN A 59 -12.64 25.07 -0.82
C ASN A 59 -12.11 23.95 0.08
N VAL A 60 -13.02 23.22 0.75
CA VAL A 60 -12.65 22.09 1.60
C VAL A 60 -12.16 20.93 0.72
N GLN A 61 -10.96 20.44 0.98
CA GLN A 61 -10.30 19.36 0.25
C GLN A 61 -9.79 18.30 1.21
N ILE A 62 -9.98 17.04 0.86
CA ILE A 62 -9.36 15.90 1.56
C ILE A 62 -8.30 15.29 0.66
N CYS A 63 -7.09 15.19 1.19
CA CYS A 63 -5.94 14.55 0.56
C CYS A 63 -5.61 13.27 1.32
N LEU A 64 -5.79 12.11 0.68
CA LEU A 64 -5.49 10.80 1.29
C LEU A 64 -4.12 10.28 0.84
N TYR A 65 -3.42 9.59 1.73
CA TYR A 65 -2.16 8.92 1.41
C TYR A 65 -2.40 7.48 0.94
N GLU A 66 -1.81 7.10 -0.21
CA GLU A 66 -1.93 5.74 -0.77
C GLU A 66 -1.15 4.69 0.04
N ASN A 67 -0.07 5.09 0.73
CA ASN A 67 0.75 4.20 1.55
C ASN A 67 0.83 4.71 2.99
N HIS A 68 0.26 3.96 3.93
CA HIS A 68 0.27 4.27 5.37
C HIS A 68 1.65 4.12 6.04
N LEU A 69 2.72 3.94 5.26
CA LEU A 69 4.10 3.79 5.72
C LEU A 69 4.88 5.12 5.78
N TYR A 70 4.21 6.27 5.62
CA TYR A 70 4.84 7.57 5.89
C TYR A 70 5.01 7.78 7.40
N ARG A 71 5.96 7.06 8.02
CA ARG A 71 6.23 7.17 9.47
C ARG A 71 7.36 8.13 9.82
N SER A 72 8.21 8.53 8.89
CA SER A 72 9.38 9.35 9.24
C SER A 72 9.66 10.38 8.16
N HIS A 73 9.13 11.59 8.30
CA HIS A 73 9.81 12.84 7.89
C HIS A 73 8.98 14.11 8.17
N LEU A 74 7.71 14.00 8.58
CA LEU A 74 6.89 15.20 8.86
C LEU A 74 7.02 15.72 10.31
N ALA A 75 7.80 15.06 11.18
CA ALA A 75 7.95 15.47 12.58
C ALA A 75 9.04 16.54 12.81
N ASP A 76 9.94 16.79 11.85
CA ASP A 76 11.14 17.61 12.09
C ASP A 76 11.09 19.05 11.54
N HIS A 77 10.00 19.47 10.89
CA HIS A 77 9.89 20.84 10.36
C HIS A 77 8.60 21.53 10.80
N LEU A 78 8.65 22.06 12.04
CA LEU A 78 7.64 22.93 12.64
C LEU A 78 7.79 24.41 12.25
N ASP A 79 8.69 24.75 11.33
CA ASP A 79 8.94 26.14 10.93
C ASP A 79 8.52 26.40 9.47
N GLY A 80 7.34 27.01 9.31
CA GLY A 80 7.15 28.18 8.45
C GLY A 80 7.06 28.05 6.92
N GLU A 81 7.58 27.02 6.25
CA GLU A 81 7.53 26.93 4.78
C GLU A 81 7.13 25.53 4.29
N TYR A 82 5.83 25.34 4.07
CA TYR A 82 5.28 24.11 3.51
C TYR A 82 5.46 24.10 1.98
N LEU A 83 6.57 23.52 1.50
CA LEU A 83 6.69 23.07 0.11
C LEU A 83 6.37 21.56 0.08
N PRO A 84 5.36 21.09 -0.68
CA PRO A 84 5.14 19.67 -0.82
C PRO A 84 6.35 19.05 -1.54
N PRO A 85 6.80 17.84 -1.15
CA PRO A 85 7.86 17.15 -1.88
C PRO A 85 7.44 16.99 -3.35
N GLN A 86 8.36 17.29 -4.27
CA GLN A 86 8.15 17.23 -5.72
C GLN A 86 7.87 15.82 -6.28
N ASN A 87 7.59 14.84 -5.43
CA ASN A 87 7.09 13.53 -5.84
C ASN A 87 5.61 13.45 -5.52
N ARG A 88 4.79 13.65 -6.57
CA ARG A 88 3.33 13.51 -6.53
C ARG A 88 2.94 12.24 -5.74
N PRO A 89 2.24 12.37 -4.61
CA PRO A 89 1.35 11.30 -4.20
C PRO A 89 0.30 11.21 -5.32
N THR A 90 -0.07 10.01 -5.76
CA THR A 90 -1.25 9.83 -6.62
C THR A 90 -2.46 10.20 -5.75
N GLN A 91 -2.77 11.51 -5.71
CA GLN A 91 -3.72 12.11 -4.78
C GLN A 91 -5.15 11.83 -5.27
N LEU A 92 -5.91 11.07 -4.50
CA LEU A 92 -7.36 11.20 -4.50
C LEU A 92 -7.70 12.48 -3.74
N THR A 93 -7.69 13.62 -4.44
CA THR A 93 -8.24 14.87 -3.91
C THR A 93 -9.75 14.83 -4.09
N ILE A 94 -10.48 14.74 -2.99
CA ILE A 94 -11.94 14.81 -3.00
C ILE A 94 -12.32 16.24 -2.64
N SER A 95 -12.98 16.93 -3.56
CA SER A 95 -13.50 18.29 -3.39
C SER A 95 -14.99 18.31 -3.72
N GLY A 96 -15.79 18.99 -2.89
CA GLY A 96 -17.12 19.42 -3.30
C GLY A 96 -16.99 20.52 -4.35
N SER A 97 -17.79 20.46 -5.43
CA SER A 97 -17.81 21.38 -6.58
C SER A 97 -16.45 21.66 -7.25
N PHE A 98 -16.27 21.10 -8.44
CA PHE A 98 -15.08 21.18 -9.30
C PHE A 98 -14.44 22.58 -9.44
N ILE A 99 -13.23 22.77 -8.91
CA ILE A 99 -12.17 23.61 -9.51
C ILE A 99 -10.80 22.96 -9.25
N VAL A 100 -10.19 22.41 -10.31
CA VAL A 100 -8.76 22.13 -10.37
C VAL A 100 -8.04 23.45 -10.65
N ALA A 101 -7.44 24.09 -9.64
CA ALA A 101 -6.60 25.25 -9.88
C ALA A 101 -5.56 25.46 -8.76
N ASN A 102 -4.30 25.17 -9.10
CA ASN A 102 -3.03 25.66 -8.52
C ASN A 102 -2.79 25.54 -7.00
N PRO A 103 -1.51 25.40 -6.57
CA PRO A 103 -1.15 25.54 -5.17
C PRO A 103 -1.58 26.93 -4.68
N PRO A 104 -2.31 27.03 -3.56
CA PRO A 104 -2.88 28.30 -3.11
C PRO A 104 -1.76 29.22 -2.60
N THR A 105 -1.66 30.38 -3.21
CA THR A 105 -0.95 31.54 -2.67
C THR A 105 -1.50 31.90 -1.29
N ALA A 106 -0.60 32.30 -0.39
CA ALA A 106 -0.77 32.56 1.04
C ALA A 106 -1.97 33.49 1.39
N ARG A 107 -3.16 32.91 1.53
CA ARG A 107 -4.30 33.48 2.28
C ARG A 107 -4.85 32.37 3.19
N GLU A 108 -4.80 32.63 4.49
CA GLU A 108 -5.17 31.80 5.65
C GLU A 108 -5.82 30.43 5.31
N SER A 109 -4.98 29.47 4.92
CA SER A 109 -5.38 28.08 4.72
C SER A 109 -5.28 27.33 6.04
N LEU A 110 -6.38 26.73 6.49
CA LEU A 110 -6.42 25.83 7.64
C LEU A 110 -6.14 24.40 7.19
N SER A 111 -5.35 23.69 7.99
CA SER A 111 -5.01 22.28 7.76
C SER A 111 -5.24 21.46 9.01
N TRP A 112 -5.97 20.35 8.89
CA TRP A 112 -6.12 19.35 9.94
C TRP A 112 -5.48 18.03 9.51
N SER A 113 -4.67 17.45 10.39
CA SER A 113 -4.05 16.15 10.18
C SER A 113 -5.04 15.02 10.45
N LEU A 114 -5.22 14.12 9.49
CA LEU A 114 -5.97 12.88 9.65
C LEU A 114 -4.99 11.79 10.08
N SER A 115 -4.65 11.78 11.37
CA SER A 115 -3.62 10.88 11.92
C SER A 115 -3.99 10.40 13.32
N ASP A 116 -3.63 9.17 13.64
CA ASP A 116 -3.78 8.58 14.97
C ASP A 116 -2.44 8.01 15.48
N LYS A 117 -2.49 7.17 16.52
CA LYS A 117 -1.29 6.50 17.06
C LYS A 117 -0.68 5.46 16.11
N LEU A 118 -1.48 4.94 15.17
CA LEU A 118 -1.14 3.85 14.28
C LEU A 118 -0.60 4.34 12.94
N GLY A 119 -0.98 5.53 12.48
CA GLY A 119 -0.41 6.12 11.28
C GLY A 119 -1.00 7.46 10.86
N GLN A 120 -0.54 7.92 9.70
CA GLN A 120 -1.08 9.09 9.01
C GLN A 120 -1.89 8.64 7.80
N TYR A 121 -3.13 9.12 7.70
CA TYR A 121 -4.09 8.74 6.66
C TYR A 121 -4.27 9.84 5.61
N GLY A 122 -4.03 11.10 5.98
CA GLY A 122 -4.18 12.22 5.07
C GLY A 122 -4.23 13.59 5.76
N LEU A 123 -4.71 14.57 5.00
CA LEU A 123 -4.90 15.96 5.42
C LEU A 123 -6.26 16.48 4.95
N LEU A 124 -6.93 17.25 5.81
CA LEU A 124 -8.08 18.07 5.46
C LEU A 124 -7.59 19.52 5.33
N LEU A 125 -7.81 20.12 4.17
CA LEU A 125 -7.42 21.50 3.86
C LEU A 125 -8.68 22.32 3.63
N ALA A 126 -8.73 23.54 4.15
CA ALA A 126 -9.80 24.49 3.87
C ALA A 126 -9.29 25.93 3.85
N LYS A 127 -10.01 26.82 3.19
CA LYS A 127 -9.75 28.26 3.22
C LYS A 127 -10.72 28.95 4.16
N LEU A 128 -10.22 29.92 4.91
CA LEU A 128 -11.02 30.78 5.76
C LEU A 128 -11.18 32.16 5.11
N PRO A 129 -12.41 32.70 4.97
CA PRO A 129 -12.61 34.08 4.56
C PRO A 129 -12.15 35.04 5.66
N SER A 130 -11.40 36.08 5.27
CA SER A 130 -10.68 37.00 6.18
C SER A 130 -11.57 37.82 7.14
N GLU A 131 -12.90 37.74 7.01
CA GLU A 131 -13.84 38.55 7.78
C GLU A 131 -14.54 37.78 8.92
N THR A 132 -14.45 36.45 8.97
CA THR A 132 -15.16 35.64 9.98
C THR A 132 -14.31 34.47 10.50
N PRO A 133 -13.70 34.58 11.70
CA PRO A 133 -13.03 33.45 12.32
C PRO A 133 -14.03 32.36 12.71
N LEU A 134 -13.56 31.11 12.75
CA LEU A 134 -14.35 30.00 13.29
C LEU A 134 -14.66 30.26 14.76
N ASN A 135 -15.93 30.15 15.15
CA ASN A 135 -16.32 30.18 16.56
C ASN A 135 -15.96 28.84 17.26
N SER A 136 -16.05 28.81 18.60
CA SER A 136 -15.70 27.61 19.39
C SER A 136 -16.49 26.37 18.97
N ASP A 137 -17.77 26.55 18.65
CA ASP A 137 -18.68 25.45 18.32
C ASP A 137 -18.36 24.87 16.93
N GLN A 138 -18.00 25.72 15.97
CA GLN A 138 -17.54 25.32 14.63
C GLN A 138 -16.16 24.65 14.70
N GLN A 139 -15.25 25.14 15.55
CA GLN A 139 -13.98 24.46 15.79
C GLN A 139 -14.21 23.07 16.38
N GLN A 140 -15.11 22.94 17.36
CA GLN A 140 -15.49 21.63 17.92
C GLN A 140 -16.14 20.72 16.88
N LEU A 141 -17.03 21.24 16.03
CA LEU A 141 -17.65 20.49 14.93
C LEU A 141 -16.58 19.91 13.99
N VAL A 142 -15.65 20.75 13.53
CA VAL A 142 -14.59 20.33 12.61
C VAL A 142 -13.68 19.30 13.28
N ASN A 143 -13.31 19.49 14.55
CA ASN A 143 -12.50 18.53 15.29
C ASN A 143 -13.21 17.18 15.43
N MET A 144 -14.49 17.16 15.80
CA MET A 144 -15.30 15.93 15.88
C MET A 144 -15.38 15.22 14.53
N LEU A 145 -15.53 15.98 13.44
CA LEU A 145 -15.53 15.42 12.09
C LEU A 145 -14.17 14.82 11.71
N VAL A 146 -13.08 15.54 12.00
CA VAL A 146 -11.70 15.08 11.77
C VAL A 146 -11.44 13.78 12.53
N GLU A 147 -11.89 13.66 13.77
CA GLU A 147 -11.80 12.43 14.56
C GLU A 147 -12.62 11.29 13.94
N GLN A 148 -13.87 11.55 13.53
CA GLN A 148 -14.72 10.56 12.86
C GLN A 148 -14.12 10.07 11.53
N LEU A 149 -13.59 10.99 10.73
CA LEU A 149 -12.91 10.69 9.47
C LEU A 149 -11.67 9.85 9.71
N THR A 150 -10.82 10.26 10.66
CA THR A 150 -9.60 9.53 11.00
C THR A 150 -9.92 8.12 11.46
N SER A 151 -10.93 7.94 12.32
CA SER A 151 -11.35 6.61 12.77
C SER A 151 -11.89 5.73 11.62
N THR A 152 -12.67 6.30 10.71
CA THR A 152 -13.19 5.58 9.54
C THR A 152 -12.05 5.14 8.62
N LEU A 153 -11.11 6.04 8.32
CA LEU A 153 -9.93 5.75 7.50
C LEU A 153 -9.03 4.70 8.13
N ALA A 154 -8.85 4.74 9.46
CA ALA A 154 -8.09 3.75 10.22
C ALA A 154 -8.70 2.35 10.09
N LEU A 155 -10.02 2.23 10.26
CA LEU A 155 -10.74 0.96 10.11
C LEU A 155 -10.62 0.40 8.69
N GLU A 156 -10.77 1.24 7.67
CA GLU A 156 -10.63 0.79 6.27
C GLU A 156 -9.21 0.41 5.90
N SER A 157 -8.23 1.14 6.42
CA SER A 157 -6.82 0.83 6.25
C SER A 157 -6.50 -0.54 6.86
N GLN A 158 -6.96 -0.78 8.09
CA GLN A 158 -6.79 -2.05 8.78
C GLN A 158 -7.50 -3.20 8.05
N ALA A 159 -8.73 -3.00 7.59
CA ALA A 159 -9.47 -4.00 6.83
C ALA A 159 -8.77 -4.35 5.50
N ARG A 160 -8.29 -3.34 4.76
CA ARG A 160 -7.49 -3.55 3.54
C ARG A 160 -6.22 -4.32 3.83
N HIS A 161 -5.50 -3.96 4.90
CA HIS A 161 -4.29 -4.65 5.30
C HIS A 161 -4.55 -6.11 5.67
N GLN A 162 -5.59 -6.38 6.46
CA GLN A 162 -5.98 -7.75 6.82
C GLN A 162 -6.39 -8.57 5.59
N GLN A 163 -7.14 -7.99 4.66
CA GLN A 163 -7.50 -8.67 3.41
C GLN A 163 -6.26 -8.99 2.56
N GLN A 164 -5.29 -8.07 2.49
CA GLN A 164 -4.02 -8.33 1.82
C GLN A 164 -3.26 -9.48 2.48
N LEU A 165 -3.18 -9.50 3.81
CA LEU A 165 -2.54 -10.59 4.56
C LEU A 165 -3.22 -11.94 4.30
N LEU A 166 -4.55 -12.00 4.34
CA LEU A 166 -5.31 -13.22 4.05
C LEU A 166 -5.06 -13.72 2.61
N LEU A 167 -5.10 -12.82 1.61
CA LEU A 167 -4.78 -13.17 0.23
C LEU A 167 -3.33 -13.67 0.08
N MET A 168 -2.39 -13.08 0.82
CA MET A 168 -0.99 -13.54 0.84
C MET A 168 -0.84 -14.92 1.49
N GLU A 169 -1.58 -15.20 2.56
CA GLU A 169 -1.63 -16.51 3.20
C GLU A 169 -2.18 -17.57 2.27
N GLU A 170 -3.31 -17.29 1.61
CA GLU A 170 -3.93 -18.17 0.63
C GLU A 170 -2.98 -18.48 -0.53
N ARG A 171 -2.38 -17.44 -1.14
CA ARG A 171 -1.39 -17.63 -2.22
C ARG A 171 -0.20 -18.46 -1.79
N SER A 172 0.29 -18.27 -0.57
CA SER A 172 1.38 -19.07 -0.01
C SER A 172 0.97 -20.52 0.28
N ALA A 173 -0.28 -20.77 0.68
CA ALA A 173 -0.79 -22.12 0.89
C ALA A 173 -0.89 -22.86 -0.45
N ILE A 174 -1.45 -22.21 -1.48
CA ILE A 174 -1.52 -22.72 -2.86
C ILE A 174 -0.10 -23.06 -3.38
N ALA A 175 0.86 -22.16 -3.21
CA ALA A 175 2.24 -22.42 -3.64
C ALA A 175 2.87 -23.64 -2.95
N ARG A 176 2.53 -23.90 -1.68
CA ARG A 176 3.04 -25.06 -0.95
C ARG A 176 2.41 -26.35 -1.47
N GLU A 177 1.09 -26.36 -1.63
CA GLU A 177 0.35 -27.52 -2.14
C GLU A 177 0.77 -27.90 -3.57
N LEU A 178 0.93 -26.91 -4.45
CA LEU A 178 1.43 -27.11 -5.81
C LEU A 178 2.87 -27.65 -5.85
N HIS A 179 3.73 -27.18 -4.94
CA HIS A 179 5.09 -27.68 -4.83
C HIS A 179 5.11 -29.14 -4.35
N ASP A 180 4.32 -29.48 -3.33
CA ASP A 180 4.34 -30.81 -2.74
C ASP A 180 3.68 -31.86 -3.62
N SER A 181 2.63 -31.50 -4.38
CA SER A 181 1.95 -32.43 -5.28
C SER A 181 2.56 -32.49 -6.69
N ILE A 182 2.64 -31.34 -7.39
CA ILE A 182 2.97 -31.31 -8.82
C ILE A 182 4.48 -31.28 -9.05
N ALA A 183 5.23 -30.43 -8.32
CA ALA A 183 6.68 -30.33 -8.53
C ALA A 183 7.41 -31.63 -8.16
N GLN A 184 6.97 -32.30 -7.10
CA GLN A 184 7.47 -33.63 -6.72
C GLN A 184 7.13 -34.69 -7.78
N SER A 185 5.89 -34.71 -8.28
CA SER A 185 5.46 -35.66 -9.33
C SER A 185 6.27 -35.49 -10.62
N LEU A 186 6.48 -34.25 -11.08
CA LEU A 186 7.31 -33.97 -12.26
C LEU A 186 8.78 -34.35 -12.04
N SER A 187 9.29 -34.16 -10.82
CA SER A 187 10.65 -34.58 -10.45
C SER A 187 10.79 -36.10 -10.49
N CYS A 188 9.79 -36.83 -9.99
CA CYS A 188 9.75 -38.29 -10.03
C CYS A 188 9.71 -38.80 -11.48
N LEU A 189 8.85 -38.22 -12.33
CA LEU A 189 8.78 -38.57 -13.75
C LEU A 189 10.10 -38.32 -14.48
N LYS A 190 10.79 -37.22 -14.18
CA LYS A 190 12.12 -36.92 -14.74
C LYS A 190 13.16 -37.97 -14.35
N ILE A 191 13.13 -38.46 -13.11
CA ILE A 191 14.00 -39.56 -12.64
C ILE A 191 13.66 -40.85 -13.39
N GLN A 192 12.37 -41.21 -13.49
CA GLN A 192 11.93 -42.43 -14.19
C GLN A 192 12.35 -42.44 -15.66
N ILE A 193 12.19 -41.31 -16.37
CA ILE A 193 12.66 -41.16 -17.76
C ILE A 193 14.17 -41.33 -17.86
N SER A 194 14.93 -40.74 -16.92
CA SER A 194 16.39 -40.86 -16.89
C SER A 194 16.83 -42.31 -16.64
N CYS A 195 16.16 -43.02 -15.72
CA CYS A 195 16.41 -44.45 -15.47
C CYS A 195 16.09 -45.30 -16.72
N LEU A 196 15.00 -45.00 -17.42
CA LEU A 196 14.61 -45.73 -18.64
C LEU A 196 15.64 -45.55 -19.76
N GLN A 197 16.24 -44.35 -19.89
CA GLN A 197 17.37 -44.12 -20.81
C GLN A 197 18.62 -44.92 -20.43
N MET A 198 18.89 -45.09 -19.13
CA MET A 198 20.07 -45.83 -18.66
C MET A 198 19.90 -47.36 -18.74
N GLN A 199 18.68 -47.87 -18.58
CA GLN A 199 18.40 -49.32 -18.53
C GLN A 199 18.32 -49.99 -19.91
N VAL A 200 18.09 -49.24 -20.99
CA VAL A 200 17.94 -49.80 -22.35
C VAL A 200 18.95 -49.17 -23.32
N PRO A 201 20.23 -49.62 -23.30
CA PRO A 201 21.29 -49.04 -24.12
C PRO A 201 21.05 -49.19 -25.64
N ASP A 202 20.30 -50.21 -26.07
CA ASP A 202 20.00 -50.54 -27.48
C ASP A 202 18.59 -50.11 -27.95
N LEU A 203 18.11 -48.96 -27.46
CA LEU A 203 16.87 -48.38 -27.99
C LEU A 203 17.01 -48.01 -29.49
N PRO A 204 16.01 -48.32 -30.33
CA PRO A 204 15.91 -47.80 -31.69
C PRO A 204 15.94 -46.26 -31.69
N ASP A 205 16.56 -45.66 -32.71
CA ASP A 205 16.65 -44.20 -32.87
C ASP A 205 15.31 -43.44 -32.71
N PRO A 206 14.17 -43.89 -33.27
CA PRO A 206 12.90 -43.21 -33.04
C PRO A 206 12.45 -43.22 -31.57
N SER A 207 12.76 -44.30 -30.83
CA SER A 207 12.46 -44.38 -29.39
C SER A 207 13.37 -43.48 -28.57
N LYS A 208 14.66 -43.36 -28.92
CA LYS A 208 15.59 -42.41 -28.30
C LYS A 208 15.11 -40.96 -28.47
N LEU A 209 14.68 -40.62 -29.69
CA LEU A 209 14.18 -39.28 -30.03
C LEU A 209 12.89 -38.94 -29.25
N LEU A 210 11.95 -39.89 -29.15
CA LEU A 210 10.72 -39.72 -28.37
C LEU A 210 11.01 -39.48 -26.87
N ILE A 211 11.92 -40.26 -26.28
CA ILE A 211 12.29 -40.08 -24.87
C ILE A 211 12.96 -38.72 -24.64
N GLN A 212 13.78 -38.26 -25.59
CA GLN A 212 14.37 -36.92 -25.53
C GLN A 212 13.30 -35.82 -25.59
N GLN A 213 12.32 -35.93 -26.49
CA GLN A 213 11.18 -35.00 -26.56
C GLN A 213 10.38 -34.97 -25.26
N MET A 214 10.05 -36.14 -24.69
CA MET A 214 9.34 -36.23 -23.40
C MET A 214 10.12 -35.53 -22.28
N ARG A 215 11.45 -35.68 -22.25
CA ARG A 215 12.31 -35.02 -21.26
C ARG A 215 12.31 -33.51 -21.44
N ASP A 216 12.34 -33.02 -22.67
CA ASP A 216 12.35 -31.60 -22.98
C ASP A 216 11.00 -30.95 -22.63
N GLU A 217 9.87 -31.59 -22.94
CA GLU A 217 8.54 -31.16 -22.51
C GLU A 217 8.40 -31.13 -20.98
N LEU A 218 8.90 -32.16 -20.29
CA LEU A 218 8.91 -32.20 -18.82
C LEU A 218 9.73 -31.05 -18.21
N ASN A 219 10.87 -30.71 -18.81
CA ASN A 219 11.68 -29.60 -18.37
C ASN A 219 10.97 -28.25 -18.59
N ILE A 220 10.25 -28.08 -19.70
CA ILE A 220 9.44 -26.89 -19.97
C ILE A 220 8.32 -26.76 -18.92
N ALA A 221 7.54 -27.83 -18.72
CA ALA A 221 6.46 -27.84 -17.74
C ALA A 221 6.96 -27.57 -16.31
N TYR A 222 8.10 -28.16 -15.93
CA TYR A 222 8.73 -27.91 -14.63
C TYR A 222 9.19 -26.46 -14.47
N ARG A 223 9.74 -25.85 -15.53
CA ARG A 223 10.14 -24.44 -15.52
C ARG A 223 8.92 -23.52 -15.36
N GLN A 224 7.87 -23.75 -16.14
CA GLN A 224 6.61 -23.00 -16.05
C GLN A 224 5.97 -23.12 -14.66
N LEU A 225 5.94 -24.33 -14.09
CA LEU A 225 5.44 -24.53 -12.72
C LEU A 225 6.28 -23.75 -11.71
N ARG A 226 7.61 -23.76 -11.85
CA ARG A 226 8.50 -23.04 -10.95
C ARG A 226 8.31 -21.52 -11.05
N GLU A 227 8.10 -20.99 -12.25
CA GLU A 227 7.76 -19.57 -12.49
C GLU A 227 6.40 -19.18 -11.89
N LEU A 228 5.41 -20.08 -11.97
CA LEU A 228 4.11 -19.87 -11.35
C LEU A 228 4.23 -19.91 -9.81
N LEU A 229 4.90 -20.91 -9.26
CA LEU A 229 5.18 -21.02 -7.84
C LEU A 229 5.92 -19.79 -7.31
N THR A 230 6.94 -19.30 -8.01
CA THR A 230 7.64 -18.07 -7.61
C THR A 230 6.75 -16.84 -7.66
N THR A 231 5.68 -16.82 -8.43
CA THR A 231 4.68 -15.73 -8.44
C THR A 231 3.71 -15.82 -7.26
N PHE A 232 3.32 -17.03 -6.85
CA PHE A 232 2.40 -17.25 -5.73
C PHE A 232 3.09 -17.16 -4.35
N ARG A 233 4.37 -17.54 -4.25
CA ARG A 233 5.12 -17.61 -2.98
C ARG A 233 5.63 -16.26 -2.48
N LEU A 234 5.26 -15.17 -3.14
CA LEU A 234 5.73 -13.82 -2.85
C LEU A 234 5.02 -13.28 -1.61
N LYS A 235 5.45 -13.80 -0.46
CA LYS A 235 5.23 -13.19 0.85
C LYS A 235 6.33 -12.18 1.12
N LEU A 236 5.88 -10.99 1.50
CA LEU A 236 6.64 -10.05 2.31
C LEU A 236 7.06 -10.78 3.59
N ASN A 237 8.36 -10.98 3.75
CA ASN A 237 8.90 -10.87 5.09
C ASN A 237 9.09 -9.37 5.34
N GLU A 238 8.90 -8.91 6.57
CA GLU A 238 9.25 -7.56 7.06
C GLU A 238 10.77 -7.26 6.95
N ALA A 239 11.51 -8.08 6.21
CA ALA A 239 12.89 -7.86 5.85
C ALA A 239 12.95 -6.91 4.66
N THR A 240 13.68 -5.81 4.82
CA THR A 240 14.04 -4.90 3.72
C THR A 240 14.59 -5.69 2.53
N LEU A 241 14.41 -5.20 1.30
CA LEU A 241 14.98 -5.82 0.09
C LEU A 241 16.46 -6.21 0.28
N GLN A 242 17.22 -5.31 0.93
CA GLN A 242 18.61 -5.54 1.27
C GLN A 242 18.80 -6.80 2.13
N ALA A 243 18.03 -6.96 3.21
CA ALA A 243 18.11 -8.13 4.07
C ALA A 243 17.71 -9.42 3.33
N ALA A 244 16.69 -9.37 2.47
CA ALA A 244 16.29 -10.50 1.65
C ALA A 244 17.40 -10.93 0.66
N LEU A 245 18.04 -9.97 -0.01
CA LEU A 245 19.17 -10.24 -0.91
C LEU A 245 20.40 -10.72 -0.15
N GLN A 246 20.70 -10.16 1.03
CA GLN A 246 21.83 -10.58 1.85
C GLN A 246 21.67 -12.03 2.31
N ASN A 247 20.48 -12.42 2.78
CA ASN A 247 20.19 -13.79 3.16
C ASN A 247 20.36 -14.75 1.98
N LEU A 248 19.91 -14.34 0.80
CA LEU A 248 20.02 -15.14 -0.41
C LEU A 248 21.48 -15.30 -0.86
N VAL A 249 22.28 -14.24 -0.78
CA VAL A 249 23.71 -14.26 -1.05
C VAL A 249 24.44 -15.19 -0.08
N ASN A 250 24.13 -15.11 1.21
CA ASN A 250 24.73 -15.98 2.24
C ASN A 250 24.37 -17.46 1.99
N GLU A 251 23.10 -17.76 1.71
CA GLU A 251 22.62 -19.13 1.40
C GLU A 251 23.41 -19.74 0.23
N PHE A 252 23.60 -18.97 -0.85
CA PHE A 252 24.33 -19.44 -2.02
C PHE A 252 25.84 -19.53 -1.78
N SER A 253 26.44 -18.59 -1.04
CA SER A 253 27.87 -18.65 -0.70
C SER A 253 28.20 -19.92 0.09
N GLU A 254 27.40 -20.26 1.10
CA GLU A 254 27.57 -21.48 1.90
C GLU A 254 27.34 -22.75 1.08
N ARG A 255 26.28 -22.78 0.26
CA ARG A 255 25.89 -23.97 -0.48
C ARG A 255 26.81 -24.27 -1.68
N ALA A 256 27.29 -23.24 -2.36
CA ALA A 256 28.08 -23.36 -3.57
C ALA A 256 29.59 -23.27 -3.34
N ASN A 257 30.02 -22.96 -2.11
CA ASN A 257 31.42 -22.67 -1.77
C ASN A 257 32.02 -21.59 -2.70
N LEU A 258 31.21 -20.58 -3.01
CA LEU A 258 31.45 -19.53 -4.01
C LEU A 258 31.46 -18.18 -3.30
N SER A 259 32.44 -17.33 -3.59
CA SER A 259 32.51 -16.00 -2.95
C SER A 259 31.54 -15.04 -3.62
N ILE A 260 30.43 -14.71 -2.95
CA ILE A 260 29.40 -13.80 -3.49
C ILE A 260 29.37 -12.51 -2.69
N THR A 261 29.51 -11.37 -3.38
CA THR A 261 29.46 -10.02 -2.78
C THR A 261 28.15 -9.31 -3.12
N LEU A 262 27.59 -8.54 -2.16
CA LEU A 262 26.39 -7.72 -2.34
C LEU A 262 26.74 -6.24 -2.21
N ASP A 263 26.53 -5.46 -3.27
CA ASP A 263 26.61 -4.00 -3.28
C ASP A 263 25.19 -3.42 -3.42
N PHE A 264 24.65 -2.88 -2.33
CA PHE A 264 23.28 -2.38 -2.27
C PHE A 264 23.26 -0.86 -2.08
N ASN A 265 22.85 -0.13 -3.11
CA ASN A 265 22.81 1.33 -3.13
C ASN A 265 21.43 1.85 -3.57
N LEU A 266 20.46 1.68 -2.67
CA LEU A 266 19.09 2.19 -2.78
C LEU A 266 18.64 2.73 -1.41
N PRO A 267 17.88 3.83 -1.36
CA PRO A 267 17.23 4.26 -0.13
C PRO A 267 16.28 3.18 0.37
N SER A 268 16.27 2.96 1.69
CA SER A 268 15.22 2.23 2.41
C SER A 268 13.87 2.77 1.95
N ASP A 269 12.96 1.90 1.53
CA ASP A 269 11.59 2.23 1.08
C ASP A 269 11.43 2.86 -0.32
N SER A 270 12.48 2.92 -1.15
CA SER A 270 12.36 3.38 -2.55
C SER A 270 11.63 2.40 -3.48
N ILE A 271 11.57 1.11 -3.11
CA ILE A 271 11.01 0.05 -3.94
C ILE A 271 9.75 -0.50 -3.26
N PRO A 272 8.57 -0.46 -3.91
CA PRO A 272 7.38 -1.14 -3.42
C PRO A 272 7.62 -2.64 -3.21
N ASN A 273 7.05 -3.23 -2.16
CA ASN A 273 7.31 -4.63 -1.79
C ASN A 273 7.07 -5.65 -2.93
N HIS A 274 6.11 -5.39 -3.81
CA HIS A 274 5.85 -6.23 -4.98
C HIS A 274 7.01 -6.21 -6.00
N GLN A 275 7.69 -5.07 -6.21
CA GLN A 275 8.91 -4.98 -7.02
C GLN A 275 10.11 -5.58 -6.28
N ALA A 276 10.15 -5.34 -4.96
CA ALA A 276 10.92 -6.01 -3.93
C ALA A 276 11.36 -7.44 -4.28
N ILE A 277 10.33 -8.24 -4.12
CA ILE A 277 10.10 -9.59 -4.51
C ILE A 277 10.66 -10.00 -5.89
N HIS A 278 10.38 -9.25 -6.95
CA HIS A 278 10.81 -9.61 -8.31
C HIS A 278 12.33 -9.54 -8.43
N MET A 279 12.94 -8.53 -7.81
CA MET A 279 14.41 -8.38 -7.78
C MET A 279 15.06 -9.58 -7.09
N VAL A 280 14.53 -10.00 -5.94
CA VAL A 280 15.05 -11.19 -5.21
C VAL A 280 14.99 -12.46 -6.08
N ASN A 281 13.91 -12.66 -6.83
CA ASN A 281 13.79 -13.83 -7.70
C ASN A 281 14.72 -13.79 -8.91
N ILE A 282 14.89 -12.62 -9.54
CA ILE A 282 15.85 -12.44 -10.63
C ILE A 282 17.26 -12.78 -10.13
N THR A 283 17.64 -12.25 -8.96
CA THR A 283 18.92 -12.58 -8.33
C THR A 283 19.05 -14.07 -8.03
N ARG A 284 17.99 -14.70 -7.48
CA ARG A 284 17.98 -16.15 -7.19
C ARG A 284 18.28 -16.98 -8.44
N GLU A 285 17.59 -16.69 -9.54
CA GLU A 285 17.76 -17.48 -10.77
C GLU A 285 19.11 -17.18 -11.44
N ALA A 286 19.58 -15.94 -11.39
CA ALA A 286 20.93 -15.59 -11.85
C ALA A 286 22.00 -16.38 -11.08
N LEU A 287 21.93 -16.42 -9.74
CA LEU A 287 22.87 -17.19 -8.93
C LEU A 287 22.75 -18.70 -9.17
N ASN A 288 21.53 -19.22 -9.33
CA ASN A 288 21.29 -20.62 -9.68
C ASN A 288 21.90 -20.98 -11.05
N ASN A 289 21.84 -20.07 -12.03
CA ASN A 289 22.48 -20.25 -13.34
C ASN A 289 24.01 -20.22 -13.23
N ILE A 290 24.58 -19.30 -12.44
CA ILE A 290 26.02 -19.24 -12.17
C ILE A 290 26.48 -20.57 -11.55
N TYR A 291 25.79 -21.03 -10.51
CA TYR A 291 26.10 -22.27 -9.83
C TYR A 291 26.07 -23.49 -10.76
N LYS A 292 25.07 -23.58 -11.64
CA LYS A 292 24.88 -24.76 -12.53
C LYS A 292 25.76 -24.75 -13.77
N HIS A 293 26.13 -23.57 -14.28
CA HIS A 293 26.67 -23.46 -15.63
C HIS A 293 27.97 -22.66 -15.76
N ALA A 294 28.28 -21.74 -14.83
CA ALA A 294 29.39 -20.82 -15.02
C ALA A 294 30.75 -21.34 -14.52
N HIS A 295 30.77 -22.36 -13.64
CA HIS A 295 32.00 -22.83 -12.97
C HIS A 295 32.82 -21.67 -12.34
N ALA A 296 32.14 -20.62 -11.89
CA ALA A 296 32.77 -19.44 -11.34
C ALA A 296 33.27 -19.68 -9.92
N THR A 297 34.37 -19.03 -9.54
CA THR A 297 34.87 -19.00 -8.15
C THR A 297 34.33 -17.79 -7.38
N GLU A 298 33.89 -16.75 -8.08
CA GLU A 298 33.42 -15.48 -7.52
C GLU A 298 32.21 -14.93 -8.28
N ALA A 299 31.32 -14.23 -7.57
CA ALA A 299 30.18 -13.51 -8.16
C ALA A 299 29.88 -12.21 -7.40
N ALA A 300 29.23 -11.24 -8.06
CA ALA A 300 28.84 -9.98 -7.46
C ALA A 300 27.40 -9.61 -7.84
N VAL A 301 26.62 -9.16 -6.86
CA VAL A 301 25.26 -8.65 -7.02
C VAL A 301 25.28 -7.16 -6.71
N LYS A 302 24.91 -6.32 -7.67
CA LYS A 302 24.88 -4.86 -7.51
C LYS A 302 23.49 -4.30 -7.78
N VAL A 303 23.00 -3.47 -6.86
CA VAL A 303 21.69 -2.81 -6.97
C VAL A 303 21.87 -1.30 -6.84
N THR A 304 21.49 -0.55 -7.87
CA THR A 304 21.66 0.91 -7.94
C THR A 304 20.42 1.57 -8.53
N CYS A 305 20.07 2.76 -8.04
CA CYS A 305 19.07 3.61 -8.70
C CYS A 305 19.70 4.28 -9.94
N GLY A 306 19.09 4.11 -11.12
CA GLY A 306 19.53 4.81 -12.33
C GLY A 306 19.08 6.26 -12.29
N ALA A 307 20.01 7.22 -12.37
CA ALA A 307 19.68 8.62 -12.61
C ALA A 307 19.00 8.72 -13.98
N ARG A 308 17.72 9.12 -14.01
CA ARG A 308 16.98 9.36 -15.25
C ARG A 308 16.22 10.67 -15.13
#